data_AF-A0A6B3I583-F1
#
_entry.id   AF-A0A6B3I583-F1
#
_cell.length_a   1.000
_cell.length_b   1.000
_cell.length_c   1.000
_cell.angle_alpha   90.00
_cell.angle_beta   90.00
_cell.angle_gamma   90.00
#
_symmetry.space_group_name_H-M   'P 1'
#
loop_
_entity.id
_entity.type
_entity.pdbx_description
1 polymer ?
#
loop_
_entity_poly.entity_id
_entity_poly.type
_entity_poly.pdbx_seq_one_letter_code
_entity_poly.pdbx_strand_id
1 'polypeptide(L)'
;VPHALTVGANQSGKSMYQRNLISGLAKLPVGLVGIDCKRGVEQRGFAPRLSALAVTPDEADGLLEALVGEMEERFDLLSSHGVPDMWGLPAKMRPVPLVVLVDEVAELFLVAA
;
A
#
# COMPACT_ATOMS: atom_id res chain seq x y z
N VAL A 1 3.40 8.95 10.75
CA VAL A 1 3.48 9.67 9.44
C VAL A 1 2.58 8.91 8.47
N PRO A 2 1.67 9.55 7.72
CA PRO A 2 0.75 8.85 6.82
C PRO A 2 1.44 8.25 5.58
N HIS A 3 2.58 8.81 5.18
CA HIS A 3 3.41 8.32 4.08
C HIS A 3 4.90 8.40 4.43
N ALA A 4 5.71 7.54 3.84
CA ALA A 4 7.16 7.52 4.02
C ALA A 4 7.85 7.17 2.71
N LEU A 5 9.06 7.72 2.51
CA LEU A 5 9.94 7.39 1.38
C LEU A 5 11.26 6.86 1.94
N THR A 6 11.66 5.66 1.51
CA THR A 6 12.94 5.06 1.87
C THR A 6 13.86 5.09 0.66
N VAL A 7 14.98 5.82 0.77
CA VAL A 7 15.96 5.97 -0.31
C VAL A 7 17.28 5.33 0.12
N GLY A 8 17.93 4.61 -0.80
CA GLY A 8 19.24 4.03 -0.57
C GLY A 8 19.80 3.38 -1.84
N ALA A 9 21.12 3.39 -1.98
CA ALA A 9 21.80 2.69 -3.06
C ALA A 9 21.62 1.17 -2.95
N ASN A 10 21.98 0.44 -4.01
CA ASN A 10 22.01 -1.02 -3.96
C ASN A 10 22.86 -1.51 -2.78
N GLN A 11 22.39 -2.58 -2.12
CA GLN A 11 23.02 -3.17 -0.93
C GLN A 11 23.04 -2.28 0.33
N SER A 12 22.35 -1.12 0.35
CA SER A 12 22.24 -0.29 1.56
C SER A 12 21.34 -0.88 2.65
N GLY A 13 20.61 -1.97 2.35
CA GLY A 13 19.65 -2.59 3.24
C GLY A 13 18.18 -2.15 3.02
N LYS A 14 17.87 -1.34 2.00
CA LYS A 14 16.47 -0.94 1.66
C LYS A 14 15.51 -2.12 1.62
N SER A 15 15.86 -3.16 0.86
CA SER A 15 15.01 -4.34 0.71
C SER A 15 14.90 -5.17 1.99
N MET A 16 15.92 -5.16 2.86
CA MET A 16 15.83 -5.80 4.18
C MET A 16 14.95 -5.02 5.14
N TYR A 17 15.03 -3.69 5.11
CA TYR A 17 14.12 -2.82 5.85
C TYR A 17 12.67 -3.07 5.45
N GLN A 18 12.35 -3.11 4.16
CA GLN A 18 10.99 -3.36 3.67
C GLN A 18 10.47 -4.74 4.07
N ARG A 19 11.29 -5.80 3.99
CA ARG A 19 10.91 -7.15 4.47
C ARG A 19 10.58 -7.15 5.96
N ASN A 20 11.39 -6.49 6.79
CA ASN A 20 11.14 -6.37 8.22
C ASN A 20 9.90 -5.52 8.52
N LEU A 21 9.66 -4.47 7.74
CA LEU A 21 8.46 -3.65 7.82
C LEU A 21 7.20 -4.48 7.52
N ILE A 22 7.20 -5.24 6.42
CA ILE A 22 6.10 -6.17 6.07
C ILE A 22 5.87 -7.16 7.21
N SER A 23 6.93 -7.79 7.74
CA SER A 23 6.83 -8.75 8.85
C SER A 23 6.23 -8.13 10.12
N GLY A 24 6.56 -6.88 10.45
CA GLY A 24 5.98 -6.15 11.56
C GLY A 24 4.50 -5.82 11.33
N LEU A 25 4.18 -5.26 10.16
CA LEU A 25 2.82 -4.86 9.81
C LEU A 25 1.88 -6.05 9.62
N ALA A 26 2.39 -7.20 9.17
CA ALA A 26 1.61 -8.41 8.95
C ALA A 26 0.88 -8.91 10.21
N LYS A 27 1.42 -8.57 11.39
CA LYS A 27 0.86 -8.92 12.71
C LYS A 27 -0.26 -7.98 13.17
N LEU A 28 -0.45 -6.86 12.48
CA LEU A 28 -1.43 -5.83 12.81
C LEU A 28 -2.71 -6.01 11.98
N PRO A 29 -3.85 -5.48 12.45
CA PRO A 29 -5.13 -5.53 11.72
C PRO A 29 -5.14 -4.48 10.58
N VAL A 30 -4.26 -4.66 9.61
CA VAL A 30 -4.11 -3.78 8.44
C VAL A 30 -4.16 -4.59 7.14
N GLY A 31 -4.73 -4.00 6.10
CA GLY A 31 -4.62 -4.50 4.73
C GLY A 31 -3.25 -4.10 4.19
N LEU A 32 -2.51 -5.07 3.66
CA LEU A 32 -1.21 -4.82 3.02
C LEU A 32 -1.39 -4.91 1.52
N VAL A 33 -0.88 -3.94 0.78
CA VAL A 33 -0.94 -3.89 -0.67
C VAL A 33 0.47 -3.74 -1.22
N GLY A 34 0.87 -4.61 -2.14
CA GLY A 34 2.20 -4.63 -2.71
C GLY A 34 2.24 -4.13 -4.14
N ILE A 35 3.26 -3.35 -4.47
CA ILE A 35 3.63 -2.97 -5.84
C ILE A 35 5.12 -3.30 -6.03
N ASP A 36 5.40 -4.24 -6.92
CA ASP A 36 6.75 -4.74 -7.23
C ASP A 36 6.82 -5.12 -8.71
N CYS A 37 7.00 -4.11 -9.57
CA CYS A 37 6.98 -4.25 -11.03
C CYS A 37 8.21 -5.00 -11.57
N LYS A 38 9.13 -5.45 -10.70
CA LYS A 38 10.21 -6.38 -11.03
C LYS A 38 9.70 -7.82 -11.07
N ARG A 39 8.49 -8.03 -11.59
CA ARG A 39 7.81 -9.33 -11.62
C ARG A 39 7.62 -9.93 -10.22
N GLY A 40 7.54 -9.13 -9.17
CA GLY A 40 7.27 -9.60 -7.81
C GLY A 40 8.47 -10.25 -7.09
N VAL A 41 9.70 -9.98 -7.50
CA VAL A 41 10.92 -10.62 -6.93
C VAL A 41 11.06 -10.38 -5.43
N GLU A 42 10.73 -9.19 -4.95
CA GLU A 42 10.88 -8.80 -3.55
C GLU A 42 9.63 -9.12 -2.72
N GLN A 43 8.44 -9.07 -3.34
CA GLN A 43 7.17 -9.14 -2.60
C GLN A 43 6.34 -10.42 -2.79
N ARG A 44 6.56 -11.23 -3.84
CA ARG A 44 5.72 -12.42 -4.11
C ARG A 44 5.73 -13.43 -2.96
N GLY A 45 6.83 -13.53 -2.20
CA GLY A 45 6.90 -14.38 -0.99
C GLY A 45 5.90 -14.00 0.11
N PHE A 46 5.39 -12.77 0.10
CA PHE A 46 4.39 -12.28 1.06
C PHE A 46 2.96 -12.34 0.53
N ALA A 47 2.74 -12.79 -0.72
CA ALA A 47 1.43 -12.80 -1.37
C ALA A 47 0.28 -13.37 -0.50
N PRO A 48 0.46 -14.47 0.28
CA PRO A 48 -0.61 -14.98 1.15
C PRO A 48 -1.12 -13.99 2.22
N ARG A 49 -0.32 -12.97 2.57
CA ARG A 49 -0.69 -11.93 3.55
C ARG A 49 -1.09 -10.61 2.88
N LEU A 50 -0.76 -10.42 1.61
CA LEU A 50 -1.13 -9.21 0.86
C LEU A 50 -2.59 -9.31 0.41
N SER A 51 -3.31 -8.22 0.58
CA SER A 51 -4.69 -8.05 0.08
C SER A 51 -4.71 -7.92 -1.44
N ALA A 52 -3.63 -7.36 -2.00
CA ALA A 52 -3.37 -7.27 -3.44
C ALA A 52 -1.86 -7.15 -3.70
N LEU A 53 -1.41 -7.62 -4.85
CA LEU A 53 -0.03 -7.50 -5.32
C LEU A 53 -0.02 -7.24 -6.83
N ALA A 54 0.51 -6.10 -7.25
CA ALA A 54 0.84 -5.81 -8.64
C ALA A 54 2.30 -6.18 -8.91
N VAL A 55 2.54 -6.96 -9.96
CA VAL A 55 3.89 -7.39 -10.38
C VAL A 55 4.28 -6.87 -11.76
N THR A 56 3.39 -6.12 -12.41
CA THR A 56 3.63 -5.43 -13.67
C THR A 56 3.17 -3.97 -13.58
N PRO A 57 3.66 -3.07 -14.44
CA PRO A 57 3.21 -1.69 -14.48
C PRO A 57 1.70 -1.53 -14.75
N ASP A 58 1.14 -2.32 -15.67
CA ASP A 58 -0.30 -2.27 -15.99
C ASP A 58 -1.16 -2.73 -14.81
N GLU A 59 -0.74 -3.78 -14.08
CA GLU A 59 -1.41 -4.18 -12.85
C GLU A 59 -1.29 -3.11 -11.76
N ALA A 60 -0.17 -2.40 -11.70
CA ALA A 60 0.04 -1.34 -10.73
C ALA A 60 -0.86 -0.14 -11.00
N ASP A 61 -1.05 0.24 -12.27
CA ASP A 61 -1.97 1.29 -12.70
C ASP A 61 -3.41 0.98 -12.27
N GLY A 62 -3.94 -0.19 -12.66
CA GLY A 62 -5.30 -0.60 -12.27
C GLY A 62 -5.46 -0.77 -10.75
N LEU A 63 -4.42 -1.21 -10.04
CA LEU A 63 -4.45 -1.29 -8.58
C LEU A 63 -4.45 0.11 -7.93
N LEU A 64 -3.71 1.07 -8.48
CA LEU A 64 -3.72 2.45 -8.00
C LEU A 64 -5.08 3.11 -8.26
N GLU A 65 -5.68 2.90 -9.42
CA GLU A 65 -7.04 3.38 -9.73
C GLU A 65 -8.06 2.83 -8.72
N ALA A 66 -8.02 1.53 -8.41
CA ALA A 66 -8.88 0.91 -7.41
C ALA A 66 -8.67 1.48 -6.00
N LEU A 67 -7.42 1.77 -5.62
CA LEU A 67 -7.10 2.39 -4.33
C LEU A 67 -7.57 3.84 -4.24
N VAL A 68 -7.56 4.58 -5.34
CA VAL A 68 -8.15 5.92 -5.41
C VAL A 68 -9.67 5.84 -5.22
N GLY A 69 -10.36 4.90 -5.88
CA GLY A 69 -11.78 4.67 -5.66
C GLY A 69 -12.12 4.34 -4.20
N GLU A 70 -11.38 3.42 -3.58
CA GLU A 70 -11.52 3.09 -2.15
C GLU A 70 -11.28 4.33 -1.24
N MET A 71 -10.35 5.20 -1.61
CA MET A 71 -10.11 6.45 -0.88
C MET A 71 -11.29 7.41 -0.99
N GLU A 72 -11.87 7.58 -2.19
CA GLU A 72 -13.05 8.42 -2.42
C GLU A 72 -14.26 7.91 -1.63
N GLU A 73 -14.55 6.60 -1.68
CA GLU A 73 -15.63 5.99 -0.91
C GLU A 73 -15.45 6.19 0.61
N ARG A 74 -14.20 6.10 1.10
CA ARG A 74 -13.90 6.41 2.51
C ARG A 74 -14.12 7.88 2.82
N PHE A 75 -13.78 8.81 1.92
CA PHE A 75 -14.07 10.23 2.12
C PHE A 75 -15.56 10.51 2.19
N ASP A 76 -16.38 9.86 1.36
CA ASP A 76 -17.84 9.97 1.42
C ASP A 76 -18.39 9.43 2.76
N LEU A 77 -17.84 8.32 3.24
CA LEU A 77 -18.18 7.76 4.55
C LEU A 77 -17.83 8.73 5.70
N LEU A 78 -16.65 9.35 5.66
CA LEU A 78 -16.22 10.33 6.66
C LEU A 78 -17.11 11.58 6.62
N SER A 79 -17.38 12.09 5.42
CA SER A 79 -18.19 13.28 5.17
C SER A 79 -19.63 13.09 5.67
N SER A 80 -20.26 11.95 5.37
CA SER A 80 -21.62 11.62 5.83
C SER A 80 -21.74 11.51 7.36
N HIS A 81 -20.64 11.31 8.08
CA HIS A 81 -20.60 11.26 9.54
C HIS A 81 -20.05 12.55 10.17
N GLY A 82 -19.63 13.53 9.37
CA GLY A 82 -19.07 14.79 9.84
C GLY A 82 -17.78 14.63 10.65
N VAL A 83 -16.99 13.59 10.37
CA VAL A 83 -15.75 13.28 11.10
C VAL A 83 -14.52 13.51 10.22
N PRO A 84 -13.40 13.99 10.80
CA PRO A 84 -12.22 14.34 10.00
C PRO A 84 -11.36 13.13 9.61
N ASP A 85 -11.49 12.01 10.30
CA ASP A 85 -10.70 10.80 10.08
C ASP A 85 -11.45 9.53 10.49
N MET A 86 -10.87 8.38 10.13
CA MET A 86 -11.46 7.07 10.39
C MET A 86 -11.62 6.74 11.88
N TRP A 87 -10.88 7.40 12.77
CA TRP A 87 -10.98 7.15 14.21
C TRP A 87 -12.19 7.85 14.82
N GLY A 88 -12.67 8.93 14.18
CA GLY A 88 -13.95 9.56 14.50
C GLY A 88 -15.17 8.71 14.18
N LEU A 89 -15.06 7.73 13.26
CA LEU A 89 -16.17 6.83 12.93
C LEU A 89 -16.52 5.88 14.09
N PRO A 90 -17.79 5.44 14.20
CA PRO A 90 -18.17 4.34 15.08
C PRO A 90 -17.32 3.10 14.81
N ALA A 91 -16.88 2.39 15.86
CA ALA A 91 -15.94 1.27 15.74
C ALA A 91 -16.36 0.22 14.69
N LYS A 92 -17.67 -0.06 14.58
CA LYS A 92 -18.25 -1.02 13.62
C LYS A 92 -18.22 -0.55 12.15
N MET A 93 -17.94 0.73 11.90
CA MET A 93 -17.90 1.35 10.56
C MET A 93 -16.48 1.77 10.18
N ARG A 94 -15.49 1.56 11.06
CA ARG A 94 -14.10 1.93 10.75
C ARG A 94 -13.58 0.99 9.67
N PRO A 95 -13.18 1.51 8.50
CA PRO A 95 -12.57 0.67 7.49
C PRO A 95 -11.21 0.16 7.99
N VAL A 96 -10.78 -0.99 7.46
CA VAL A 96 -9.44 -1.52 7.76
C VAL A 96 -8.39 -0.55 7.21
N PRO A 97 -7.38 -0.12 8.00
CA PRO A 97 -6.29 0.69 7.50
C PRO A 97 -5.53 -0.05 6.39
N LEU A 98 -5.25 0.64 5.29
CA LEU A 98 -4.47 0.10 4.18
C LEU A 98 -3.05 0.67 4.23
N VAL A 99 -2.06 -0.19 4.02
CA VAL A 99 -0.66 0.21 3.84
C VAL A 99 -0.19 -0.29 2.49
N VAL A 100 0.15 0.65 1.61
CA VAL A 100 0.65 0.39 0.26
C VAL A 100 2.17 0.44 0.28
N LEU A 101 2.80 -0.61 -0.23
CA LEU A 101 4.25 -0.79 -0.24
C LEU A 101 4.74 -0.89 -1.68
N VAL A 102 5.41 0.16 -2.14
CA VAL A 102 6.06 0.22 -3.45
C VAL A 102 7.54 -0.11 -3.28
N ASP A 103 8.04 -1.18 -3.92
CA ASP A 103 9.48 -1.52 -3.86
C ASP A 103 10.34 -0.41 -4.49
N GLU A 104 9.96 0.04 -5.69
CA GLU A 104 10.73 1.02 -6.45
C GLU A 104 9.82 2.05 -7.12
N VAL A 105 9.84 3.29 -6.63
CA VAL A 105 8.94 4.34 -7.11
C VAL A 105 9.23 4.75 -8.56
N ALA A 106 10.49 4.61 -9.01
CA ALA A 106 10.89 4.92 -10.38
C ALA A 106 10.12 4.07 -11.41
N GLU A 107 9.70 2.86 -11.04
CA GLU A 107 8.96 1.96 -11.92
C GLU A 107 7.54 2.46 -12.20
N LEU A 108 6.97 3.26 -11.30
CA LEU A 108 5.66 3.89 -11.51
C LEU A 108 5.74 5.09 -12.46
N PHE A 109 6.88 5.79 -12.50
CA PHE A 109 7.06 6.95 -13.38
C PHE A 109 7.43 6.58 -14.82
N LEU A 110 7.95 5.37 -15.05
CA LEU A 110 8.29 4.89 -16.40
C LEU A 110 7.05 4.58 -17.27
N VAL A 111 5.85 4.50 -16.66
CA VAL A 111 4.57 4.21 -17.33
C VAL A 111 3.80 5.48 -17.69
N ALA A 112 4.16 6.61 -17.09
CA ALA A 112 3.46 7.89 -17.26
C ALA A 112 4.02 8.75 -18.42
N ALA A 113 4.76 8.14 -19.34
CA ALA A 113 5.44 8.79 -20.47
C ALA A 113 4.75 8.49 -21.82
#